data_AF-A0A3L8PEB6-F1
#
_entry.id   AF-A0A3L8PEB6-F1
#
_cell.length_a   1.000
_cell.length_b   1.000
_cell.length_c   1.000
_cell.angle_alpha   90.00
_cell.angle_beta   90.00
_cell.angle_gamma   90.00
#
_symmetry.space_group_name_H-M   'P 1'
#
loop_
_entity.id
_entity.type
_entity.pdbx_description
1 polymer ?
#
loop_
_entity_poly.entity_id
_entity_poly.type
_entity_poly.pdbx_seq_one_letter_code
_entity_poly.pdbx_strand_id
1 'polypeptide(L)'
;MLGLGTAGTVILVGGALIIALVVALGLWLVAAPLVLVWLLALGAVGVRDRHGRNLAMRVGNRVGWSMTRRRGQNLYRGGPTTHGSFTPPGILATTKLHEARDAYDRPFAVIEYPAVGHYAVAVEVSPEGASLVDADQVDVWVAGWGQWLANLGQELGVVGAQVTVETAPDTGARLKREVQRRLDPNAPDLAKAVLGQVVHDYPAGASLDRAWVTVTFRGQSAAGPKRTTADVIADLASR
;
A
#
# COMPACT_ATOMS: atom_id res chain seq x y z
N MET A 1 23.89 3.28 20.97
CA MET A 1 24.11 4.71 20.69
C MET A 1 22.77 5.34 20.37
N LEU A 2 22.36 6.38 21.11
CA LEU A 2 21.06 7.06 20.96
C LEU A 2 20.93 7.62 19.54
N GLY A 3 20.23 6.90 18.65
CA GLY A 3 19.97 7.30 17.27
C GLY A 3 19.01 8.48 17.19
N LEU A 4 19.51 9.67 17.50
CA LEU A 4 18.93 10.92 17.05
C LEU A 4 19.22 10.99 15.54
N GLY A 5 18.19 11.01 14.70
CA GLY A 5 18.38 11.26 13.26
C GLY A 5 19.10 12.60 13.04
N THR A 6 19.56 12.86 11.81
CA THR A 6 20.33 14.07 11.45
C THR A 6 19.72 15.37 12.01
N ALA A 7 18.40 15.50 11.99
CA ALA A 7 17.68 16.64 12.56
C ALA A 7 17.80 16.76 14.09
N GLY A 8 17.79 15.65 14.83
CA GLY A 8 17.96 15.64 16.27
C GLY A 8 19.37 16.03 16.70
N THR A 9 20.39 15.62 15.93
CA THR A 9 21.79 16.01 16.16
C THR A 9 22.03 17.49 15.89
N VAL A 10 21.44 18.04 14.83
CA VAL A 10 21.53 19.48 14.53
C VAL A 10 20.87 20.31 15.61
N ILE A 11 19.69 19.90 16.10
CA ILE A 11 19.03 20.59 17.21
C ILE A 11 19.92 20.55 18.44
N LEU A 12 20.44 19.37 18.81
CA LEU A 12 21.25 19.17 20.02
C LEU A 12 22.57 19.96 20.00
N VAL A 13 23.34 19.88 18.91
CA VAL A 13 24.62 20.57 18.80
C VAL A 13 24.42 22.08 18.63
N GLY A 14 23.50 22.48 17.73
CA GLY A 14 23.26 23.88 17.42
C GLY A 14 22.76 24.67 18.62
N GLY A 15 21.88 24.08 19.42
CA GLY A 15 21.38 24.76 20.60
C GLY A 15 22.30 24.74 21.81
N ALA A 16 23.10 23.69 21.99
CA ALA A 16 24.17 23.71 22.99
C ALA A 16 25.17 24.84 22.72
N LEU A 17 25.51 25.08 21.45
CA LEU A 17 26.37 26.19 21.04
C LEU A 17 25.75 27.57 21.30
N ILE A 18 24.46 27.75 21.00
CA ILE A 18 23.75 29.01 21.25
C ILE A 18 23.66 29.28 22.76
N ILE A 19 23.35 28.27 23.58
CA ILE A 19 23.29 28.41 25.03
C ILE A 19 24.68 28.76 25.59
N ALA A 20 25.73 28.07 25.14
CA ALA A 20 27.10 28.37 25.54
C ALA A 20 27.51 29.81 25.18
N LEU A 21 27.14 30.29 23.99
CA LEU A 21 27.41 31.66 23.55
C LEU A 21 26.67 32.71 24.41
N VAL A 22 25.38 32.50 24.70
CA VAL A 22 24.59 33.43 25.51
C VAL A 22 25.11 33.48 26.96
N VAL A 23 25.54 32.34 27.50
CA VAL A 23 26.18 32.25 28.81
C VAL A 23 27.54 32.97 28.81
N ALA A 24 28.36 32.78 27.77
CA ALA A 24 29.65 33.45 27.65
C ALA A 24 29.54 34.98 27.53
N LEU A 25 28.43 35.49 26.96
CA LEU A 25 28.13 36.92 26.87
C LEU A 25 27.53 37.51 28.16
N GLY A 26 27.35 36.71 29.22
CA GLY A 26 26.85 37.18 30.53
C GLY A 26 25.36 37.54 30.55
N LEU A 27 24.59 37.15 29.53
CA LEU A 27 23.17 37.47 29.35
C LEU A 27 22.27 36.48 30.11
N TRP A 28 22.48 36.34 31.42
CA TRP A 28 21.84 35.32 32.26
C TRP A 28 20.30 35.39 32.28
N LEU A 29 19.74 36.61 32.22
CA LEU A 29 18.30 36.84 32.16
C LEU A 29 17.66 36.30 30.87
N VAL A 30 18.43 36.21 29.78
CA VAL A 30 17.99 35.63 28.51
C VAL A 30 18.33 34.14 28.46
N ALA A 31 19.44 33.71 29.06
CA ALA A 31 19.88 32.32 29.07
C ALA A 31 18.88 31.38 29.77
N ALA A 32 18.36 31.77 30.93
CA ALA A 32 17.47 30.94 31.73
C ALA A 32 16.17 30.49 30.99
N PRO A 33 15.37 31.40 30.39
CA PRO A 33 14.20 30.98 29.61
C PRO A 33 14.60 30.20 28.35
N LEU A 34 15.74 30.52 27.73
CA LEU A 34 16.22 29.82 26.54
C LEU A 34 16.55 28.35 26.83
N VAL A 35 17.24 28.08 27.95
CA VAL A 35 17.55 26.72 28.41
C VAL A 35 16.27 25.93 28.71
N LEU A 36 15.27 26.55 29.33
CA LEU A 36 13.98 25.90 29.62
C LEU A 36 13.25 25.50 28.33
N VAL A 37 13.15 26.42 27.37
CA VAL A 37 12.56 26.15 26.04
C VAL A 37 13.33 25.03 25.34
N TRP A 38 14.64 25.01 25.49
CA TRP A 38 15.50 24.04 24.84
C TRP A 38 15.40 22.63 25.46
N LEU A 39 15.32 22.55 26.79
CA LEU A 39 15.03 21.31 27.51
C LEU A 39 13.62 20.77 27.18
N LEU A 40 12.63 21.65 27.03
CA LEU A 40 11.30 21.27 26.55
C LEU A 40 11.34 20.75 25.11
N ALA A 41 12.10 21.39 24.22
CA ALA A 41 12.28 20.95 22.84
C ALA A 41 12.97 19.57 22.77
N LEU A 42 14.01 19.36 23.58
CA LEU A 42 14.65 18.04 23.72
C LEU A 42 13.72 17.00 24.33
N GLY A 43 12.93 17.35 25.34
CA GLY A 43 11.94 16.46 25.95
C GLY A 43 10.88 16.04 24.94
N ALA A 44 10.36 16.98 24.15
CA ALA A 44 9.45 16.69 23.05
C ALA A 44 10.09 15.74 22.03
N VAL A 45 11.37 15.94 21.69
CA VAL A 45 12.10 15.10 20.73
C VAL A 45 12.50 13.73 21.26
N GLY A 46 12.81 13.65 22.55
CA GLY A 46 13.24 12.44 23.24
C GLY A 46 12.09 11.49 23.58
N VAL A 47 10.88 12.01 23.79
CA VAL A 47 9.68 11.19 23.98
C VAL A 47 9.23 10.64 22.63
N ARG A 48 9.83 9.52 22.23
CA ARG A 48 9.33 8.68 21.14
C ARG A 48 8.15 7.85 21.67
N ASP A 49 7.01 7.98 21.00
CA ASP A 49 5.88 7.06 21.17
C ASP A 49 6.30 5.64 20.73
N ARG A 50 5.55 4.60 21.11
CA ARG A 50 5.77 3.19 20.74
C ARG A 50 5.90 2.94 19.23
N HIS A 51 5.50 3.92 18.43
CA HIS A 51 5.55 3.95 16.96
C HIS A 51 6.74 4.75 16.39
N GLY A 52 7.71 5.14 17.22
CA GLY A 52 8.90 5.90 16.80
C GLY A 52 8.63 7.35 16.36
N ARG A 53 7.39 7.84 16.54
CA ARG A 53 6.98 9.20 16.14
C ARG A 53 7.08 10.15 17.32
N ASN A 54 7.71 11.29 17.07
CA ASN A 54 7.84 12.41 17.99
C ASN A 54 6.63 13.35 17.89
N LEU A 55 6.24 14.00 19.00
CA LEU A 55 5.19 15.02 19.06
C LEU A 55 5.38 16.13 18.00
N ALA A 56 6.62 16.51 17.72
CA ALA A 56 6.95 17.49 16.68
C ALA A 56 6.50 17.05 15.28
N MET A 57 6.61 15.76 14.95
CA MET A 57 6.12 15.23 13.66
C MET A 57 4.59 15.28 13.58
N ARG A 58 3.87 15.07 14.69
CA ARG A 58 2.41 15.17 14.72
C ARG A 58 1.94 16.61 14.48
N VAL A 59 2.59 17.58 15.13
CA VAL A 59 2.28 19.01 14.95
C VAL A 59 2.64 19.45 13.54
N GLY A 60 3.82 19.06 13.04
CA GLY A 60 4.26 19.35 11.66
C GLY A 60 3.28 18.83 10.61
N ASN A 61 2.82 17.58 10.74
CA ASN A 61 1.82 17.01 9.82
C ASN A 61 0.49 17.75 9.88
N ARG A 62 0.03 18.17 11.07
CA ARG A 62 -1.23 18.90 11.21
C ARG A 62 -1.14 20.32 10.65
N VAL A 63 -0.02 21.02 10.85
CA VAL A 63 0.23 22.34 10.26
C VAL A 63 0.34 22.22 8.73
N GLY A 64 1.10 21.24 8.24
CA GLY A 64 1.22 20.94 6.82
C GLY A 64 -0.15 20.68 6.18
N TRP A 65 -0.98 19.85 6.81
CA TRP A 65 -2.36 19.57 6.37
C TRP A 65 -3.25 20.82 6.36
N SER A 66 -3.17 21.65 7.40
CA SER A 66 -3.93 22.91 7.42
C SER A 66 -3.49 23.87 6.33
N MET A 67 -2.19 23.88 6.00
CA MET A 67 -1.63 24.77 4.99
C MET A 67 -1.98 24.30 3.57
N THR A 68 -1.90 22.99 3.29
CA THR A 68 -2.34 22.43 2.00
C THR A 68 -3.84 22.61 1.78
N ARG A 69 -4.66 22.47 2.82
CA ARG A 69 -6.10 22.76 2.77
C ARG A 69 -6.39 24.23 2.50
N ARG A 70 -5.67 25.16 3.15
CA ARG A 70 -5.81 26.61 2.89
C ARG A 70 -5.36 27.02 1.48
N ARG A 71 -4.37 26.33 0.92
CA ARG A 71 -3.88 26.57 -0.45
C ARG A 71 -4.72 25.89 -1.55
N GLY A 72 -5.80 25.18 -1.18
CA GLY A 72 -6.64 24.44 -2.15
C GLY A 72 -5.94 23.26 -2.81
N GLN A 73 -4.77 22.85 -2.31
CA GLN A 73 -3.96 21.74 -2.84
C GLN A 73 -4.42 20.37 -2.29
N ASN A 74 -5.49 20.35 -1.50
CA ASN A 74 -6.09 19.13 -0.95
C ASN A 74 -7.08 18.44 -1.91
N LEU A 75 -7.42 19.10 -3.02
CA LEU A 75 -8.34 18.55 -4.02
C LEU A 75 -7.56 18.08 -5.24
N TYR A 76 -7.52 16.76 -5.45
CA TYR A 76 -7.03 16.20 -6.69
C TYR A 76 -8.12 16.26 -7.77
N ARG A 77 -7.84 16.96 -8.87
CA ARG A 77 -8.66 16.96 -10.09
C ARG A 77 -7.83 16.38 -11.23
N GLY A 78 -7.75 15.06 -11.29
CA GLY A 78 -7.14 14.33 -12.39
C GLY A 78 -8.20 13.75 -13.31
N GLY A 79 -7.89 13.71 -14.61
CA GLY A 79 -8.72 13.06 -15.61
C GLY A 79 -8.19 13.26 -17.03
N PRO A 80 -8.82 12.65 -18.03
CA PRO A 80 -8.42 12.75 -19.43
C PRO A 80 -8.44 14.20 -19.94
N THR A 81 -9.25 15.08 -19.34
CA THR A 81 -9.32 16.50 -19.68
C THR A 81 -8.18 17.35 -19.11
N THR A 82 -7.47 16.89 -18.07
CA THR A 82 -6.37 17.65 -17.45
C THR A 82 -5.00 17.15 -17.89
N HIS A 83 -4.84 15.83 -18.04
CA HIS A 83 -3.54 15.20 -18.32
C HIS A 83 -3.59 14.18 -19.46
N GLY A 84 -4.71 14.08 -20.19
CA GLY A 84 -4.87 13.10 -21.27
C GLY A 84 -5.07 11.65 -20.82
N SER A 85 -4.93 11.36 -19.52
CA SER A 85 -5.10 10.01 -18.95
C SER A 85 -5.76 10.04 -17.57
N PHE A 86 -6.32 8.88 -17.17
CA PHE A 86 -6.80 8.64 -15.81
C PHE A 86 -5.62 8.30 -14.90
N THR A 87 -4.84 9.31 -14.52
CA THR A 87 -3.76 9.15 -13.57
C THR A 87 -4.32 9.07 -12.13
N PRO A 88 -3.84 8.16 -11.28
CA PRO A 88 -4.27 8.10 -9.88
C PRO A 88 -3.70 9.28 -9.07
N PRO A 89 -4.35 9.67 -7.95
CA PRO A 89 -3.91 10.78 -7.12
C PRO A 89 -2.62 10.51 -6.34
N GLY A 90 -1.95 11.59 -5.94
CA GLY A 90 -0.93 11.56 -4.90
C GLY A 90 0.36 10.85 -5.32
N ILE A 91 0.89 9.98 -4.46
CA ILE A 91 2.14 9.25 -4.70
C ILE A 91 2.05 8.28 -5.89
N LEU A 92 0.83 7.88 -6.27
CA LEU A 92 0.60 7.03 -7.43
C LEU A 92 0.59 7.84 -8.73
N ALA A 93 0.58 9.17 -8.69
CA ALA A 93 0.45 9.98 -9.90
C ALA A 93 1.58 9.79 -10.92
N THR A 94 2.74 9.30 -10.47
CA THR A 94 3.87 9.01 -11.35
C THR A 94 3.91 7.57 -11.83
N THR A 95 2.99 6.69 -11.39
CA THR A 95 3.03 5.28 -11.77
C THR A 95 2.68 5.11 -13.24
N LYS A 96 3.34 4.17 -13.90
CA LYS A 96 3.08 3.80 -15.30
C LYS A 96 2.63 2.35 -15.37
N LEU A 97 1.62 2.09 -16.18
CA LEU A 97 1.16 0.75 -16.48
C LEU A 97 1.80 0.29 -17.79
N HIS A 98 2.42 -0.87 -17.76
CA HIS A 98 2.98 -1.53 -18.94
C HIS A 98 2.25 -2.86 -19.16
N GLU A 99 1.91 -3.14 -20.41
CA GLU A 99 1.38 -4.44 -20.81
C GLU A 99 2.53 -5.28 -21.39
N ALA A 100 2.63 -6.51 -20.95
CA ALA A 100 3.66 -7.45 -21.34
C ALA A 100 3.05 -8.83 -21.57
N ARG A 101 3.84 -9.74 -22.13
CA ARG A 101 3.44 -11.12 -22.38
C ARG A 101 4.45 -12.06 -21.76
N ASP A 102 3.97 -13.08 -21.08
CA ASP A 102 4.82 -14.09 -20.46
C ASP A 102 5.39 -15.08 -21.49
N ALA A 103 6.20 -16.04 -21.04
CA ALA A 103 6.76 -17.09 -21.89
C ALA A 103 5.70 -17.96 -22.60
N TYR A 104 4.44 -17.93 -22.16
CA TYR A 104 3.30 -18.67 -22.72
C TYR A 104 2.36 -17.78 -23.53
N ASP A 105 2.80 -16.57 -23.93
CA ASP A 105 2.02 -15.58 -24.68
C ASP A 105 0.75 -15.09 -23.95
N ARG A 106 0.70 -15.20 -22.61
CA ARG A 106 -0.40 -14.68 -21.80
C ARG A 106 -0.14 -13.21 -21.46
N PRO A 107 -1.11 -12.31 -21.67
CA PRO A 107 -0.94 -10.91 -21.32
C PRO A 107 -0.91 -10.75 -19.79
N PHE A 108 0.02 -9.94 -19.31
CA PHE A 108 0.09 -9.52 -17.91
C PHE A 108 0.47 -8.04 -17.82
N ALA A 109 0.11 -7.42 -16.70
CA ALA A 109 0.37 -6.00 -16.46
C ALA A 109 1.47 -5.80 -15.43
N VAL A 110 2.34 -4.82 -15.68
CA VAL A 110 3.40 -4.40 -14.78
C VAL A 110 3.19 -2.93 -14.42
N ILE A 111 3.16 -2.64 -13.12
CA ILE A 111 3.05 -1.28 -12.59
C ILE A 111 4.45 -0.79 -12.24
N GLU A 112 4.97 0.18 -12.99
CA GLU A 112 6.22 0.86 -12.68
C GLU A 112 5.97 2.00 -11.68
N TYR A 113 6.83 2.09 -10.68
CA TYR A 113 6.95 3.19 -9.72
C TYR A 113 8.27 3.94 -9.98
N PRO A 114 8.31 4.92 -10.89
CA PRO A 114 9.56 5.55 -11.33
C PRO A 114 10.30 6.28 -10.21
N ALA A 115 9.55 6.84 -9.25
CA ALA A 115 10.11 7.61 -8.13
C ALA A 115 11.07 6.80 -7.24
N VAL A 116 10.86 5.47 -7.16
CA VAL A 116 11.66 4.54 -6.34
C VAL A 116 12.32 3.43 -7.17
N GLY A 117 12.06 3.39 -8.48
CA GLY A 117 12.58 2.35 -9.37
C GLY A 117 12.06 0.95 -9.01
N HIS A 118 10.77 0.83 -8.71
CA HIS A 118 10.13 -0.44 -8.38
C HIS A 118 9.11 -0.84 -9.46
N TYR A 119 8.88 -2.13 -9.58
CA TYR A 119 7.96 -2.72 -10.55
C TYR A 119 7.08 -3.71 -9.80
N ALA A 120 5.77 -3.59 -9.89
CA ALA A 120 4.84 -4.48 -9.22
C ALA A 120 4.01 -5.26 -10.22
N VAL A 121 3.81 -6.54 -9.92
CA VAL A 121 2.90 -7.44 -10.65
C VAL A 121 1.80 -7.85 -9.70
N ALA A 122 0.54 -7.66 -10.10
CA ALA A 122 -0.62 -8.04 -9.33
C ALA A 122 -1.29 -9.26 -9.99
N VAL A 123 -1.52 -10.30 -9.19
CA VAL A 123 -2.17 -11.54 -9.62
C VAL A 123 -3.47 -11.68 -8.85
N GLU A 124 -4.57 -11.89 -9.55
CA GLU A 124 -5.84 -12.23 -8.92
C GLU A 124 -5.76 -13.65 -8.36
N VAL A 125 -6.15 -13.82 -7.11
CA VAL A 125 -6.20 -15.11 -6.43
C VAL A 125 -7.60 -15.34 -5.88
N SER A 126 -8.03 -16.60 -5.86
CA SER A 126 -9.30 -16.99 -5.25
C SER A 126 -9.05 -17.49 -3.83
N PRO A 127 -9.44 -16.74 -2.79
CA PRO A 127 -9.30 -17.21 -1.41
C PRO A 127 -10.39 -18.26 -1.14
N GLU A 128 -9.98 -19.41 -0.61
CA GLU A 128 -10.94 -20.45 -0.19
C GLU A 128 -11.27 -20.25 1.29
N GLY A 129 -12.30 -19.45 1.58
CA GLY A 129 -12.68 -19.04 2.94
C GLY A 129 -14.06 -19.53 3.42
N ALA A 130 -14.91 -20.01 2.51
CA ALA A 130 -16.29 -20.43 2.82
C ALA A 130 -16.46 -21.96 2.93
N SER A 131 -15.42 -22.72 2.60
CA SER A 131 -15.41 -24.18 2.70
C SER A 131 -15.27 -24.59 4.17
N LEU A 132 -16.15 -25.46 4.65
CA LEU A 132 -15.96 -26.13 5.94
C LEU A 132 -14.81 -27.13 5.75
N VAL A 133 -13.61 -26.73 6.14
CA VAL A 133 -12.40 -27.55 6.08
C VAL A 133 -11.94 -27.95 7.49
N ASP A 134 -11.35 -29.13 7.59
CA ASP A 134 -10.77 -29.62 8.83
C ASP A 134 -9.56 -28.76 9.25
N ALA A 135 -9.28 -28.71 10.56
CA ALA A 135 -8.18 -27.91 11.10
C ALA A 135 -6.81 -28.28 10.48
N ASP A 136 -6.57 -29.58 10.26
CA ASP A 136 -5.33 -30.06 9.63
C ASP A 136 -5.13 -29.49 8.22
N GLN A 137 -6.22 -29.29 7.47
CA GLN A 137 -6.17 -28.70 6.13
C GLN A 137 -5.83 -27.21 6.18
N VAL A 138 -6.35 -26.50 7.19
CA VAL A 138 -5.99 -25.09 7.44
C VAL A 138 -4.50 -24.97 7.76
N ASP A 139 -3.97 -25.86 8.60
CA ASP A 139 -2.54 -25.87 8.94
C ASP A 139 -1.65 -26.10 7.71
N VAL A 140 -2.05 -26.99 6.80
CA VAL A 140 -1.35 -27.20 5.53
C VAL A 140 -1.35 -25.92 4.67
N TRP A 141 -2.48 -25.22 4.58
CA TRP A 141 -2.55 -23.96 3.82
C TRP A 141 -1.70 -22.85 4.44
N VAL A 142 -1.73 -22.71 5.77
CA VAL A 142 -0.91 -21.75 6.51
C VAL A 142 0.58 -22.07 6.33
N ALA A 143 0.97 -23.34 6.40
CA ALA A 143 2.33 -23.78 6.14
C ALA A 143 2.76 -23.48 4.70
N GLY A 144 1.90 -23.74 3.71
CA GLY A 144 2.15 -23.43 2.30
C GLY A 144 2.34 -21.93 2.06
N TRP A 145 1.53 -21.09 2.71
CA TRP A 145 1.69 -19.64 2.68
C TRP A 145 3.02 -19.19 3.30
N GLY A 146 3.40 -19.77 4.45
CA GLY A 146 4.68 -19.53 5.10
C GLY A 146 5.86 -19.90 4.18
N GLN A 147 5.78 -21.04 3.51
CA GLN A 147 6.80 -21.47 2.55
C GLN A 147 6.88 -20.52 1.35
N TRP A 148 5.76 -20.05 0.82
CA TRP A 148 5.73 -19.09 -0.27
C TRP A 148 6.39 -17.76 0.13
N LEU A 149 6.10 -17.24 1.33
CA LEU A 149 6.76 -16.05 1.87
C LEU A 149 8.26 -16.26 2.08
N ALA A 150 8.68 -17.44 2.53
CA ALA A 150 10.09 -17.78 2.68
C ALA A 150 10.83 -17.78 1.33
N ASN A 151 10.19 -18.36 0.30
CA ASN A 151 10.73 -18.38 -1.07
C ASN A 151 10.89 -16.95 -1.63
N LEU A 152 9.92 -16.06 -1.38
CA LEU A 152 10.04 -14.65 -1.77
C LEU A 152 11.23 -13.93 -1.12
N GLY A 153 11.62 -14.32 0.09
CA GLY A 153 12.81 -13.79 0.76
C GLY A 153 14.13 -14.22 0.11
N GLN A 154 14.12 -15.31 -0.66
CA GLN A 154 15.28 -15.82 -1.40
C GLN A 154 15.31 -15.27 -2.84
N GLU A 155 14.18 -14.79 -3.34
CA GLU A 155 14.04 -14.31 -4.70
C GLU A 155 14.75 -12.96 -4.91
N LEU A 156 15.68 -12.93 -5.87
CA LEU A 156 16.47 -11.72 -6.11
C LEU A 156 15.59 -10.60 -6.66
N GLY A 157 15.66 -9.46 -5.96
CA GLY A 157 14.99 -8.23 -6.39
C GLY A 157 13.62 -8.01 -5.76
N VAL A 158 13.04 -9.00 -5.06
CA VAL A 158 11.78 -8.78 -4.32
C VAL A 158 12.01 -7.75 -3.21
N VAL A 159 11.15 -6.72 -3.20
CA VAL A 159 11.11 -5.66 -2.18
C VAL A 159 10.04 -5.96 -1.14
N GLY A 160 8.93 -6.56 -1.58
CA GLY A 160 7.84 -6.95 -0.71
C GLY A 160 6.68 -7.57 -1.48
N ALA A 161 5.77 -8.18 -0.73
CA ALA A 161 4.50 -8.67 -1.22
C ALA A 161 3.36 -8.07 -0.40
N GLN A 162 2.24 -7.83 -1.07
CA GLN A 162 1.01 -7.32 -0.47
C GLN A 162 -0.15 -8.23 -0.88
N VAL A 163 -1.04 -8.51 0.07
CA VAL A 163 -2.33 -9.14 -0.20
C VAL A 163 -3.42 -8.10 0.04
N THR A 164 -4.27 -7.91 -0.96
CA THR A 164 -5.45 -7.05 -0.86
C THR A 164 -6.68 -7.93 -1.01
N VAL A 165 -7.51 -7.97 0.03
CA VAL A 165 -8.80 -8.66 -0.01
C VAL A 165 -9.90 -7.60 0.04
N GLU A 166 -10.74 -7.60 -0.98
CA GLU A 166 -11.95 -6.79 -1.03
C GLU A 166 -13.16 -7.69 -0.80
N THR A 167 -13.87 -7.42 0.29
CA THR A 167 -15.14 -8.05 0.63
C THR A 167 -16.25 -7.04 0.44
N ALA A 168 -17.21 -7.36 -0.41
CA ALA A 168 -18.41 -6.57 -0.63
C ALA A 168 -19.66 -7.45 -0.48
N PRO A 169 -20.81 -6.90 -0.03
CA PRO A 169 -22.07 -7.63 -0.10
C PRO A 169 -22.38 -8.02 -1.55
N ASP A 170 -22.76 -9.28 -1.80
CA ASP A 170 -23.22 -9.66 -3.13
C ASP A 170 -24.58 -9.03 -3.41
N THR A 171 -24.64 -8.21 -4.45
CA THR A 171 -25.91 -7.61 -4.92
C THR A 171 -26.85 -8.64 -5.56
N GLY A 172 -26.40 -9.88 -5.79
CA GLY A 172 -27.15 -10.94 -6.45
C GLY A 172 -27.33 -10.74 -7.96
N ALA A 173 -26.88 -9.60 -8.50
CA ALA A 173 -27.06 -9.24 -9.90
C ALA A 173 -26.33 -10.19 -10.86
N ARG A 174 -25.22 -10.81 -10.42
CA ARG A 174 -24.50 -11.82 -11.20
C ARG A 174 -25.31 -13.10 -11.31
N LEU A 175 -25.76 -13.66 -10.18
CA LEU A 175 -26.58 -14.88 -10.12
C LEU A 175 -27.89 -14.71 -10.90
N LYS A 176 -28.61 -13.61 -10.67
CA LYS A 176 -29.85 -13.27 -11.38
C LYS A 176 -29.65 -13.30 -12.91
N ARG A 177 -28.59 -12.65 -13.39
CA ARG A 177 -28.28 -12.59 -14.83
C ARG A 177 -27.90 -13.94 -15.39
N GLU A 178 -27.17 -14.76 -14.63
CA GLU A 178 -26.77 -16.09 -15.07
C GLU A 178 -27.98 -17.03 -15.18
N VAL A 179 -28.86 -17.03 -14.17
CA VAL A 179 -30.10 -17.80 -14.20
C VAL A 179 -30.99 -17.35 -15.35
N GLN A 180 -31.21 -16.04 -15.51
CA GLN A 180 -32.04 -15.51 -16.61
C GLN A 180 -31.49 -15.84 -18.00
N ARG A 181 -30.16 -15.87 -18.17
CA ARG A 181 -29.55 -16.22 -19.47
C ARG A 181 -29.61 -17.70 -19.80
N ARG A 182 -29.63 -18.58 -18.79
CA ARG A 182 -29.60 -20.03 -18.98
C ARG A 182 -30.95 -20.72 -18.81
N LEU A 183 -31.99 -19.98 -18.40
CA LEU A 183 -33.31 -20.56 -18.19
C LEU A 183 -33.94 -20.96 -19.52
N ASP A 184 -34.17 -22.26 -19.70
CA ASP A 184 -34.93 -22.77 -20.85
C ASP A 184 -36.41 -22.36 -20.73
N PRO A 185 -37.00 -21.71 -21.75
CA PRO A 185 -38.43 -21.39 -21.78
C PRO A 185 -39.34 -22.60 -21.57
N ASN A 186 -38.91 -23.80 -21.97
CA ASN A 186 -39.66 -25.05 -21.85
C ASN A 186 -39.40 -25.81 -20.53
N ALA A 187 -38.62 -25.24 -19.60
CA ALA A 187 -38.38 -25.87 -18.31
C ALA A 187 -39.68 -26.03 -17.50
N PRO A 188 -39.82 -27.10 -16.69
CA PRO A 188 -40.97 -27.28 -15.80
C PRO A 188 -41.17 -26.10 -14.84
N ASP A 189 -42.43 -25.76 -14.53
CA ASP A 189 -42.77 -24.60 -13.71
C ASP A 189 -42.16 -24.65 -12.31
N LEU A 190 -42.05 -25.86 -11.72
CA LEU A 190 -41.39 -26.07 -10.44
C LEU A 190 -39.91 -25.63 -10.49
N ALA A 191 -39.18 -25.96 -11.56
CA ALA A 191 -37.77 -25.59 -11.70
C ALA A 191 -37.61 -24.08 -11.85
N LYS A 192 -38.50 -23.42 -12.61
CA LYS A 192 -38.53 -21.95 -12.74
C LYS A 192 -38.81 -21.28 -11.39
N ALA A 193 -39.77 -21.81 -10.63
CA ALA A 193 -40.11 -21.30 -9.30
C ALA A 193 -38.95 -21.44 -8.31
N VAL A 194 -38.30 -22.61 -8.26
CA VAL A 194 -37.13 -22.86 -7.40
C VAL A 194 -35.98 -21.92 -7.77
N LEU A 195 -35.64 -21.79 -9.06
CA LEU A 195 -34.57 -20.89 -9.51
C LEU A 195 -34.90 -19.42 -9.21
N GLY A 196 -36.16 -19.01 -9.35
CA GLY A 196 -36.63 -17.68 -8.98
C GLY A 196 -36.47 -17.41 -7.47
N GLN A 197 -36.79 -18.38 -6.64
CA GLN A 197 -36.65 -18.28 -5.18
C GLN A 197 -35.17 -18.24 -4.76
N VAL A 198 -34.31 -19.09 -5.34
CA VAL A 198 -32.86 -19.05 -5.09
C VAL A 198 -32.26 -17.69 -5.44
N VAL A 199 -32.66 -17.10 -6.58
CA VAL A 199 -32.20 -15.76 -6.97
C VAL A 199 -32.65 -14.67 -5.99
N HIS A 200 -33.80 -14.85 -5.34
CA HIS A 200 -34.34 -13.89 -4.38
C HIS A 200 -33.68 -14.02 -2.99
N ASP A 201 -33.57 -15.24 -2.49
CA ASP A 201 -33.19 -15.52 -1.09
C ASP A 201 -31.67 -15.60 -0.90
N TYR A 202 -30.92 -16.12 -1.87
CA TYR A 202 -29.48 -16.38 -1.75
C TYR A 202 -28.60 -15.12 -1.53
N PRO A 203 -28.86 -13.98 -2.20
CA PRO A 203 -28.04 -12.77 -2.02
C PRO A 203 -28.05 -12.20 -0.59
N ALA A 204 -29.03 -12.56 0.25
CA ALA A 204 -29.18 -12.01 1.60
C ALA A 204 -28.04 -12.42 2.57
N GLY A 205 -27.21 -13.40 2.22
CA GLY A 205 -26.09 -13.87 3.05
C GLY A 205 -24.75 -14.04 2.33
N ALA A 206 -24.66 -13.68 1.05
CA ALA A 206 -23.46 -13.91 0.24
C ALA A 206 -22.51 -12.69 0.25
N SER A 207 -21.21 -12.94 0.41
CA SER A 207 -20.15 -11.96 0.16
C SER A 207 -19.47 -12.23 -1.18
N LEU A 208 -19.14 -11.16 -1.89
CA LEU A 208 -18.17 -11.17 -2.98
C LEU A 208 -16.80 -10.89 -2.37
N ASP A 209 -15.96 -11.92 -2.34
CA ASP A 209 -14.57 -11.82 -1.93
C ASP A 209 -13.68 -11.83 -3.17
N ARG A 210 -12.89 -10.78 -3.36
CA ARG A 210 -11.86 -10.70 -4.39
C ARG A 210 -10.53 -10.52 -3.71
N ALA A 211 -9.52 -11.27 -4.13
CA ALA A 211 -8.19 -11.13 -3.58
C ALA A 211 -7.16 -10.94 -4.68
N TRP A 212 -6.17 -10.11 -4.39
CA TRP A 212 -5.00 -9.90 -5.23
C TRP A 212 -3.75 -10.06 -4.40
N VAL A 213 -2.77 -10.75 -4.98
CA VAL A 213 -1.40 -10.81 -4.48
C VAL A 213 -0.54 -9.95 -5.39
N THR A 214 0.06 -8.91 -4.81
CA THR A 214 0.96 -8.00 -5.51
C THR A 214 2.39 -8.21 -5.03
N VAL A 215 3.29 -8.61 -5.93
CA VAL A 215 4.72 -8.75 -5.64
C VAL A 215 5.45 -7.58 -6.27
N THR A 216 6.26 -6.88 -5.48
CA THR A 216 7.04 -5.72 -5.90
C THR A 216 8.51 -6.07 -6.00
N PHE A 217 9.12 -5.72 -7.13
CA PHE A 217 10.50 -5.96 -7.47
C PHE A 217 11.26 -4.64 -7.63
N ARG A 218 12.54 -4.64 -7.31
CA ARG A 218 13.46 -3.54 -7.56
C ARG A 218 13.98 -3.66 -9.00
N GLY A 219 13.84 -2.60 -9.80
CA GLY A 219 14.38 -2.59 -11.16
C GLY A 219 15.89 -2.38 -11.24
N GLN A 220 16.51 -1.90 -10.16
CA GLN A 220 17.96 -1.72 -10.05
C GLN A 220 18.60 -2.96 -9.41
N SER A 221 19.57 -3.56 -10.10
CA SER A 221 20.48 -4.52 -9.47
C SER A 221 21.39 -3.78 -8.49
N ALA A 222 21.68 -4.39 -7.35
CA ALA A 222 22.60 -3.83 -6.35
C ALA A 222 24.04 -3.67 -6.88
N ALA A 223 24.42 -4.33 -7.98
CA ALA A 223 25.78 -4.32 -8.52
C ALA A 223 25.82 -4.59 -10.04
N GLY A 224 25.03 -3.86 -10.85
CA GLY A 224 25.02 -4.03 -12.31
C GLY A 224 24.70 -2.75 -13.10
N PRO A 225 24.82 -2.79 -14.44
CA PRO A 225 24.42 -1.67 -15.30
C PRO A 225 22.94 -1.32 -15.09
N LYS A 226 22.58 -0.05 -15.33
CA LYS A 226 21.19 0.41 -15.25
C LYS A 226 20.34 -0.42 -16.23
N ARG A 227 19.45 -1.26 -15.68
CA ARG A 227 18.45 -1.99 -16.45
C ARG A 227 17.41 -1.02 -17.00
N THR A 228 17.00 -1.21 -18.24
CA THR A 228 15.86 -0.48 -18.80
C THR A 228 14.55 -1.11 -18.33
N THR A 229 13.44 -0.38 -18.42
CA THR A 229 12.11 -0.92 -18.11
C THR A 229 11.81 -2.17 -18.94
N ALA A 230 12.22 -2.21 -20.20
CA ALA A 230 12.04 -3.38 -21.07
C ALA A 230 12.80 -4.60 -20.53
N ASP A 231 14.05 -4.43 -20.07
CA ASP A 231 14.84 -5.53 -19.51
C ASP A 231 14.24 -6.09 -18.21
N VAL A 232 13.65 -5.23 -17.39
CA VAL A 232 12.97 -5.66 -16.16
C VAL A 232 11.70 -6.42 -16.49
N ILE A 233 10.89 -5.90 -17.42
CA ILE A 233 9.67 -6.58 -17.87
C ILE A 233 9.98 -7.95 -18.49
N ALA A 234 11.03 -8.06 -19.30
CA ALA A 234 11.43 -9.32 -19.91
C ALA A 234 11.86 -10.38 -18.87
N ASP A 235 12.57 -9.98 -17.82
CA ASP A 235 12.93 -10.86 -16.69
C ASP A 235 11.69 -11.28 -15.90
N LEU A 236 10.77 -10.35 -15.62
CA LEU A 236 9.49 -10.67 -14.97
C LEU A 236 8.63 -11.63 -15.82
N ALA A 237 8.69 -11.52 -17.15
CA ALA A 237 7.97 -12.41 -18.07
C ALA A 237 8.53 -13.85 -18.10
N SER A 238 9.78 -14.05 -17.69
CA SER A 238 10.45 -15.36 -17.65
C SER A 238 10.34 -16.10 -16.33
N ARG A 239 9.78 -15.46 -15.29
CA ARG A 239 9.64 -16.02 -13.94
C ARG A 239 8.35 -16.80 -13.75
#